data_AF-A0A3D4HTS6-F1
#
_entry.id   AF-A0A3D4HTS6-F1
#
_cell.length_a   1.000
_cell.length_b   1.000
_cell.length_c   1.000
_cell.angle_alpha   90.00
_cell.angle_beta   90.00
_cell.angle_gamma   90.00
#
_symmetry.space_group_name_H-M   'P 1'
#
loop_
_entity.id
_entity.type
_entity.pdbx_description
1 polymer ?
#
loop_
_entity_poly.entity_id
_entity_poly.type
_entity_poly.pdbx_seq_one_letter_code
_entity_poly.pdbx_strand_id
1 'polypeptide(L)'
;MVLLLYVVRNITGSFWTDNLMEPLLMSYSVTGILVYLLASNIENAFAKSFRRIFPKVLVPIVLFQTIASILKIGETGMTHGRYYAILFGVFATIAGSIFCIVPVRKNGLIAPILMFLALISIVPPMDAFSVSKHNQTKRLENALLRSNMLQEGKITPNPSAAKKARQVIITSLQYLDSMGYSKDIDWLKAYADTGDFEKTFGFSQFDSANQNSGIYLHREPGPIPITGYDSMLHTNLYFQGAGGEIGSFEKDGKAYRILDQMLSDGRHHIVLFGEENRELLSFDTEAILSRAMSSGEGKEIMRLPDASFTQENDLARITFVTENIYIGNYTGSTGKEKQADIEAYILIEIK
;
A
#
# COMPACT_ATOMS: atom_id res chain seq x y z
N MET A 1 6.63 -16.40 -21.27
CA MET A 1 6.22 -15.68 -22.51
C MET A 1 5.17 -14.61 -22.25
N VAL A 2 4.13 -14.86 -21.43
CA VAL A 2 3.11 -13.85 -21.06
C VAL A 2 3.74 -12.56 -20.50
N LEU A 3 4.72 -12.68 -19.60
CA LEU A 3 5.44 -11.53 -19.03
C LEU A 3 6.13 -10.65 -20.09
N LEU A 4 6.75 -11.24 -21.11
CA LEU A 4 7.43 -10.47 -22.16
C LEU A 4 6.43 -9.75 -23.06
N LEU A 5 5.32 -10.41 -23.39
CA LEU A 5 4.21 -9.80 -24.14
C LEU A 5 3.61 -8.62 -23.36
N TYR A 6 3.48 -8.76 -22.04
CA TYR A 6 3.02 -7.71 -21.16
C TYR A 6 4.02 -6.53 -21.10
N VAL A 7 5.32 -6.80 -20.95
CA VAL A 7 6.38 -5.77 -20.96
C VAL A 7 6.38 -5.01 -22.28
N VAL A 8 6.39 -5.71 -23.42
CA VAL A 8 6.42 -5.08 -24.75
C VAL A 8 5.17 -4.25 -25.01
N ARG A 9 3.99 -4.75 -24.63
CA ARG A 9 2.71 -4.06 -24.85
C ARG A 9 2.58 -2.78 -24.01
N ASN A 10 3.18 -2.75 -22.82
CA ASN A 10 2.98 -1.66 -21.86
C ASN A 10 4.22 -0.75 -21.72
N ILE A 11 5.25 -0.93 -22.56
CA ILE A 11 6.53 -0.21 -22.46
C ILE A 11 6.39 1.32 -22.57
N THR A 12 5.32 1.81 -23.20
CA THR A 12 5.03 3.25 -23.38
C THR A 12 4.05 3.83 -22.35
N GLY A 13 3.57 3.04 -21.40
CA GLY A 13 2.49 3.44 -20.47
C GLY A 13 2.92 3.57 -18.99
N SER A 14 1.94 3.50 -18.08
CA SER A 14 2.11 3.53 -16.62
C SER A 14 2.87 2.34 -16.03
N PHE A 15 3.35 1.43 -16.88
CA PHE A 15 4.18 0.28 -16.52
C PHE A 15 5.37 0.68 -15.63
N TRP A 16 6.02 1.80 -15.94
CA TRP A 16 7.19 2.28 -15.21
C TRP A 16 6.90 2.66 -13.76
N THR A 17 5.63 2.98 -13.46
CA THR A 17 5.17 3.36 -12.12
C THR A 17 4.73 2.18 -11.27
N ASP A 18 4.52 1.00 -11.85
CA ASP A 18 4.08 -0.18 -11.11
C ASP A 18 5.25 -0.80 -10.32
N ASN A 19 5.03 -1.01 -9.02
CA ASN A 19 6.02 -1.56 -8.08
C ASN A 19 6.01 -3.09 -8.03
N LEU A 20 4.96 -3.75 -8.53
CA LEU A 20 4.84 -5.22 -8.54
C LEU A 20 5.71 -5.87 -9.64
N MET A 21 6.11 -5.08 -10.62
CA MET A 21 6.85 -5.52 -11.80
C MET A 21 8.25 -6.02 -11.46
N GLU A 22 8.94 -5.30 -10.59
CA GLU A 22 10.33 -5.54 -10.24
C GLU A 22 10.52 -6.93 -9.57
N PRO A 23 9.75 -7.31 -8.53
CA PRO A 23 9.79 -8.67 -7.96
C PRO A 23 9.40 -9.79 -8.93
N LEU A 24 8.43 -9.55 -9.82
CA LEU A 24 7.97 -10.56 -10.79
C LEU A 24 9.03 -10.86 -11.86
N LEU A 25 9.66 -9.82 -12.41
CA LEU A 25 10.74 -9.98 -13.39
C LEU A 25 11.99 -10.60 -12.76
N MET A 26 12.28 -10.23 -11.51
CA MET A 26 13.38 -10.84 -10.75
C MET A 26 13.13 -12.33 -10.50
N SER A 27 11.96 -12.72 -9.98
CA SER A 27 11.64 -14.13 -9.72
C SER A 27 11.64 -14.98 -10.99
N TYR A 28 11.07 -14.47 -12.09
CA TYR A 28 11.15 -15.11 -13.40
C TYR A 28 12.59 -15.39 -13.83
N SER A 29 13.47 -14.40 -13.65
CA SER A 29 14.88 -14.49 -14.05
C SER A 29 15.64 -15.50 -13.19
N VAL A 30 15.43 -15.50 -11.87
CA VAL A 30 16.03 -16.48 -10.94
C VAL A 30 15.60 -17.89 -11.31
N THR A 31 14.30 -18.14 -11.42
CA THR A 31 13.76 -19.46 -11.77
C THR A 31 14.26 -19.91 -13.13
N GLY A 32 14.25 -19.02 -14.13
CA GLY A 32 14.69 -19.35 -15.48
C GLY A 32 16.18 -19.69 -15.56
N ILE A 33 17.05 -18.96 -14.85
CA ILE A 33 18.48 -19.29 -14.75
C ILE A 33 18.68 -20.65 -14.09
N LEU A 34 17.96 -20.92 -12.99
CA LEU A 34 18.05 -22.20 -12.28
C LEU A 34 17.61 -23.37 -13.17
N VAL A 35 16.47 -23.23 -13.85
CA VAL A 35 15.97 -24.24 -14.80
C VAL A 35 16.95 -24.44 -15.96
N TYR A 36 17.57 -23.38 -16.46
CA TYR A 36 18.60 -23.48 -17.50
C TYR A 36 19.81 -24.29 -17.04
N LEU A 37 20.29 -24.05 -15.81
CA LEU A 37 21.40 -24.81 -15.25
C LEU A 37 21.04 -26.29 -15.05
N LEU A 38 19.86 -26.61 -14.52
CA LEU A 38 19.40 -27.99 -14.38
C LEU A 38 19.21 -28.69 -15.72
N ALA A 39 18.64 -27.99 -16.70
CA ALA A 39 18.44 -28.51 -18.04
C ALA A 39 19.75 -28.70 -18.80
N SER A 40 20.90 -28.22 -18.31
CA SER A 40 22.18 -28.23 -19.05
C SER A 40 22.67 -29.63 -19.42
N ASN A 41 22.37 -30.65 -18.60
CA ASN A 41 22.81 -32.03 -18.84
C ASN A 41 21.72 -32.92 -19.47
N ILE A 42 20.56 -32.36 -19.83
CA ILE A 42 19.44 -33.14 -20.41
C ILE A 42 19.55 -33.14 -21.94
N GLU A 43 19.52 -34.32 -22.54
CA GLU A 43 19.62 -34.53 -24.00
C GLU A 43 18.25 -34.87 -24.63
N ASN A 44 17.30 -33.94 -24.53
CA ASN A 44 16.02 -34.04 -25.26
C ASN A 44 15.77 -32.79 -26.12
N ALA A 45 14.85 -32.91 -27.09
CA ALA A 45 14.54 -31.84 -28.04
C ALA A 45 14.03 -30.56 -27.34
N PHE A 46 13.24 -30.73 -26.28
CA PHE A 46 12.67 -29.62 -25.50
C PHE A 46 13.75 -28.81 -24.77
N ALA A 47 14.63 -29.49 -24.03
CA ALA A 47 15.77 -28.89 -23.32
C ALA A 47 16.72 -28.20 -24.29
N LYS A 48 16.98 -28.79 -25.46
CA LYS A 48 17.80 -28.16 -26.51
C LYS A 48 17.17 -26.87 -27.03
N SER A 49 15.84 -26.87 -27.26
CA SER A 49 15.11 -25.68 -27.71
C SER A 49 15.07 -24.60 -26.64
N PHE A 50 14.76 -24.98 -25.39
CA PHE A 50 14.78 -24.08 -24.24
C PHE A 50 16.14 -23.41 -24.07
N ARG A 51 17.25 -24.18 -24.08
CA ARG A 51 18.61 -23.63 -23.96
C ARG A 51 18.96 -22.67 -25.10
N ARG A 52 18.35 -22.80 -26.27
CA ARG A 52 18.59 -21.91 -27.42
C ARG A 52 17.77 -20.61 -27.35
N ILE A 53 16.55 -20.67 -26.83
CA ILE A 53 15.59 -19.55 -26.87
C ILE A 53 15.66 -18.73 -25.58
N PHE A 54 15.69 -19.41 -24.42
CA PHE A 54 15.57 -18.76 -23.12
C PHE A 54 16.62 -17.67 -22.87
N PRO A 55 17.93 -17.87 -23.13
CA PRO A 55 18.93 -16.82 -22.93
C PRO A 55 18.64 -15.52 -23.68
N LYS A 56 18.14 -15.64 -24.92
CA LYS A 56 17.78 -14.48 -25.76
C LYS A 56 16.56 -13.72 -25.25
N VAL A 57 15.68 -14.41 -24.53
CA VAL A 57 14.51 -13.83 -23.86
C VAL A 57 14.90 -13.23 -22.50
N LEU A 58 15.81 -13.88 -21.77
CA LEU A 58 16.28 -13.45 -20.47
C LEU A 58 16.98 -12.09 -20.53
N VAL A 59 17.93 -11.90 -21.45
CA VAL A 59 18.75 -10.68 -21.50
C VAL A 59 17.91 -9.39 -21.64
N PRO A 60 16.96 -9.29 -22.60
CA PRO A 60 16.09 -8.10 -22.69
C PRO A 60 15.25 -7.88 -21.44
N ILE A 61 14.71 -8.94 -20.83
CA ILE A 61 13.88 -8.85 -19.62
C ILE A 61 14.67 -8.27 -18.45
N VAL A 62 15.88 -8.79 -18.24
CA VAL A 62 16.73 -8.39 -17.13
C VAL A 62 17.28 -6.97 -17.32
N LEU A 63 17.71 -6.62 -18.54
CA LEU A 63 18.14 -5.26 -18.85
C LEU A 63 17.01 -4.27 -18.59
N PHE A 64 15.81 -4.61 -19.04
CA PHE A 64 14.64 -3.80 -18.83
C PHE A 64 14.32 -3.61 -17.33
N GLN A 65 14.31 -4.70 -16.55
CA GLN A 65 14.16 -4.64 -15.09
C GLN A 65 15.22 -3.73 -14.45
N THR A 66 16.47 -3.89 -14.84
CA THR A 66 17.61 -3.12 -14.29
C THR A 66 17.46 -1.63 -14.59
N ILE A 67 17.08 -1.26 -15.82
CA ILE A 67 16.85 0.14 -16.22
C ILE A 67 15.68 0.73 -15.42
N ALA A 68 14.58 -0.01 -15.27
CA ALA A 68 13.45 0.43 -14.47
C ALA A 68 13.85 0.71 -13.00
N SER A 69 14.65 -0.18 -12.40
CA SER A 69 15.18 0.02 -11.05
C SER A 69 16.08 1.25 -10.96
N ILE A 70 16.92 1.51 -11.97
CA ILE A 70 17.82 2.68 -12.01
C ILE A 70 17.03 3.99 -12.14
N LEU A 71 16.03 4.05 -13.01
CA LEU A 71 15.22 5.26 -13.21
C LEU A 71 14.49 5.67 -11.91
N LYS A 72 14.00 4.70 -11.14
CA LYS A 72 13.34 4.95 -9.84
C LYS A 72 14.28 5.49 -8.76
N ILE A 73 15.62 5.35 -8.89
CA ILE A 73 16.58 5.94 -7.94
C ILE A 73 16.41 7.46 -7.87
N GLY A 74 16.11 8.12 -8.99
CA GLY A 74 15.89 9.57 -9.01
C GLY A 74 14.74 10.03 -8.11
N GLU A 75 13.72 9.18 -7.94
CA GLU A 75 12.52 9.48 -7.16
C GLU A 75 12.69 9.07 -5.70
N THR A 76 13.13 7.83 -5.43
CA THR A 76 13.15 7.25 -4.08
C THR A 76 14.53 7.26 -3.42
N GLY A 77 15.58 7.61 -4.15
CA GLY A 77 16.96 7.35 -3.74
C GLY A 77 17.33 5.87 -3.86
N MET A 78 18.58 5.56 -3.52
CA MET A 78 19.13 4.20 -3.52
C MET A 78 18.84 3.52 -2.19
N THR A 79 18.06 2.43 -2.23
CA THR A 79 17.77 1.58 -1.07
C THR A 79 18.51 0.24 -1.18
N HIS A 80 18.64 -0.50 -0.06
CA HIS A 80 19.26 -1.83 -0.08
C HIS A 80 18.53 -2.77 -1.05
N GLY A 81 17.20 -2.71 -1.12
CA GLY A 81 16.40 -3.55 -2.02
C GLY A 81 16.70 -3.26 -3.50
N ARG A 82 16.77 -1.98 -3.86
CA ARG A 82 17.13 -1.56 -5.23
C ARG A 82 18.57 -1.94 -5.58
N TYR A 83 19.48 -1.84 -4.62
CA TYR A 83 20.86 -2.31 -4.79
C TYR A 83 20.88 -3.78 -5.19
N TYR A 84 20.20 -4.66 -4.43
CA TYR A 84 20.16 -6.08 -4.74
C TYR A 84 19.47 -6.37 -6.09
N ALA A 85 18.39 -5.65 -6.41
CA ALA A 85 17.70 -5.80 -7.69
C ALA A 85 18.60 -5.45 -8.88
N ILE A 86 19.37 -4.36 -8.78
CA ILE A 86 20.31 -3.92 -9.83
C ILE A 86 21.49 -4.87 -9.92
N LEU A 87 22.09 -5.27 -8.79
CA LEU A 87 23.22 -6.20 -8.77
C LEU A 87 22.84 -7.55 -9.36
N PHE A 88 21.65 -8.07 -9.00
CA PHE A 88 21.10 -9.26 -9.62
C PHE A 88 20.84 -9.06 -11.12
N GLY A 89 20.35 -7.89 -11.52
CA GLY A 89 20.17 -7.53 -12.92
C GLY A 89 21.49 -7.58 -13.72
N VAL A 90 22.58 -7.05 -13.16
CA VAL A 90 23.92 -7.16 -13.73
C VAL A 90 24.35 -8.63 -13.84
N PHE A 91 24.21 -9.40 -12.76
CA PHE A 91 24.53 -10.83 -12.75
C PHE A 91 23.77 -11.60 -13.83
N ALA A 92 22.44 -11.44 -13.89
CA ALA A 92 21.58 -12.17 -14.79
C ALA A 92 21.80 -11.76 -16.26
N THR A 93 22.20 -10.51 -16.51
CA THR A 93 22.64 -10.04 -17.84
C THR A 93 23.93 -10.74 -18.27
N ILE A 94 24.91 -10.84 -17.36
CA ILE A 94 26.18 -11.56 -17.61
C ILE A 94 25.90 -13.04 -17.85
N ALA A 95 25.11 -13.68 -16.99
CA ALA A 95 24.73 -15.09 -17.12
C ALA A 95 23.99 -15.36 -18.44
N GLY A 96 22.99 -14.54 -18.79
CA GLY A 96 22.27 -14.64 -20.05
C GLY A 96 23.15 -14.46 -21.28
N SER A 97 24.14 -13.55 -21.20
CA SER A 97 25.13 -13.34 -22.27
C SER A 97 26.07 -14.55 -22.42
N ILE A 98 26.55 -15.10 -21.31
CA ILE A 98 27.36 -16.34 -21.29
C ILE A 98 26.55 -17.49 -21.91
N PHE A 99 25.28 -17.65 -21.53
CA PHE A 99 24.42 -18.69 -22.09
C PHE A 99 24.18 -18.54 -23.60
N CYS A 100 24.19 -17.32 -24.14
CA CYS A 100 24.06 -17.08 -25.57
C CYS A 100 25.32 -17.48 -26.37
N ILE A 101 26.51 -17.28 -25.79
CA ILE A 101 27.78 -17.30 -26.53
C ILE A 101 28.61 -18.55 -26.21
N VAL A 102 28.59 -18.99 -24.95
CA VAL A 102 29.49 -20.02 -24.43
C VAL A 102 28.82 -21.39 -24.46
N PRO A 103 29.55 -22.47 -24.83
CA PRO A 103 29.00 -23.82 -24.79
C PRO A 103 28.50 -24.21 -23.39
N VAL A 104 27.37 -24.93 -23.34
CA VAL A 104 26.67 -25.38 -22.12
C VAL A 104 27.60 -26.08 -21.11
N ARG A 105 28.64 -26.79 -21.60
CA ARG A 105 29.65 -27.47 -20.76
C ARG A 105 30.44 -26.52 -19.85
N LYS A 106 30.48 -25.21 -20.16
CA LYS A 106 31.19 -24.19 -19.38
C LYS A 106 30.27 -23.34 -18.51
N ASN A 107 29.01 -23.75 -18.32
CA ASN A 107 28.07 -23.05 -17.43
C ASN A 107 28.56 -22.93 -15.97
N GLY A 108 29.54 -23.74 -15.56
CA GLY A 108 30.23 -23.62 -14.27
C GLY A 108 30.91 -22.27 -14.04
N LEU A 109 31.17 -21.45 -15.09
CA LEU A 109 31.70 -20.09 -14.96
C LEU A 109 30.76 -19.13 -14.22
N ILE A 110 29.47 -19.46 -14.09
CA ILE A 110 28.48 -18.57 -13.46
C ILE A 110 28.60 -18.58 -11.95
N ALA A 111 28.97 -19.72 -11.36
CA ALA A 111 29.14 -19.86 -9.93
C ALA A 111 30.19 -18.88 -9.34
N PRO A 112 31.43 -18.78 -9.88
CA PRO A 112 32.40 -17.83 -9.36
C PRO A 112 32.00 -16.37 -9.59
N ILE A 113 31.28 -16.04 -10.67
CA ILE A 113 30.75 -14.69 -10.91
C ILE A 113 29.70 -14.33 -9.86
N LEU A 114 28.76 -15.24 -9.58
CA LEU A 114 27.75 -15.04 -8.54
C LEU A 114 28.39 -14.87 -7.17
N MET A 115 29.37 -15.71 -6.84
CA MET A 115 30.12 -15.65 -5.58
C MET A 115 30.85 -14.31 -5.42
N PHE A 116 31.51 -13.83 -6.48
CA PHE A 116 32.21 -12.55 -6.47
C PHE A 116 31.25 -11.37 -6.26
N LEU A 117 30.11 -11.34 -6.95
CA LEU A 117 29.11 -10.28 -6.78
C LEU A 117 28.43 -10.36 -5.39
N ALA A 118 28.18 -11.57 -4.88
CA ALA A 118 27.66 -11.76 -3.53
C ALA A 118 28.61 -11.21 -2.47
N LEU A 119 29.93 -11.42 -2.61
CA LEU A 119 30.93 -10.84 -1.71
C LEU A 119 30.90 -9.32 -1.74
N ILE A 120 30.89 -8.70 -2.93
CA ILE A 120 30.77 -7.24 -3.07
C ILE A 120 29.51 -6.72 -2.37
N SER A 121 28.41 -7.47 -2.43
CA SER A 121 27.13 -7.03 -1.86
C SER A 121 27.07 -6.97 -0.33
N ILE A 122 28.04 -7.56 0.37
CA ILE A 122 28.07 -7.68 1.84
C ILE A 122 29.31 -7.00 2.45
N VAL A 123 30.38 -6.74 1.68
CA VAL A 123 31.62 -6.14 2.19
C VAL A 123 31.55 -4.59 2.19
N PRO A 124 31.59 -3.92 3.35
CA PRO A 124 31.68 -2.47 3.42
C PRO A 124 33.00 -1.95 2.83
N PRO A 125 33.00 -0.77 2.17
CA PRO A 125 31.90 0.18 2.03
C PRO A 125 31.02 -0.05 0.77
N MET A 126 31.26 -1.13 0.01
CA MET A 126 30.57 -1.38 -1.26
C MET A 126 29.24 -2.12 -1.10
N ASP A 127 28.97 -2.65 0.09
CA ASP A 127 27.77 -3.41 0.40
C ASP A 127 26.48 -2.59 0.26
N ALA A 128 25.36 -3.31 0.16
CA ALA A 128 24.05 -2.72 -0.04
C ALA A 128 23.66 -1.71 1.07
N PHE A 129 24.06 -1.97 2.31
CA PHE A 129 23.69 -1.15 3.46
C PHE A 129 24.55 0.11 3.54
N SER A 130 25.87 0.02 3.37
CA SER A 130 26.74 1.21 3.34
C SER A 130 26.39 2.15 2.18
N VAL A 131 26.19 1.61 0.98
CA VAL A 131 25.85 2.41 -0.21
C VAL A 131 24.49 3.10 -0.04
N SER A 132 23.49 2.37 0.44
CA SER A 132 22.15 2.94 0.64
C SER A 132 22.10 3.96 1.78
N LYS A 133 22.77 3.71 2.92
CA LYS A 133 22.93 4.67 4.02
C LYS A 133 23.54 5.97 3.50
N HIS A 134 24.71 5.87 2.84
CA HIS A 134 25.41 7.04 2.30
C HIS A 134 24.56 7.83 1.29
N ASN A 135 23.88 7.14 0.37
CA ASN A 135 23.02 7.79 -0.62
C ASN A 135 21.86 8.54 0.06
N GLN A 136 21.18 7.91 1.02
CA GLN A 136 20.00 8.48 1.67
C GLN A 136 20.37 9.60 2.64
N THR A 137 21.49 9.49 3.36
CA THR A 137 22.05 10.58 4.17
C THR A 137 22.34 11.79 3.29
N LYS A 138 23.05 11.62 2.16
CA LYS A 138 23.33 12.72 1.23
C LYS A 138 22.07 13.29 0.58
N ARG A 139 21.09 12.44 0.26
CA ARG A 139 19.83 12.86 -0.34
C ARG A 139 19.04 13.74 0.64
N LEU A 140 18.96 13.34 1.91
CA LEU A 140 18.35 14.13 2.98
C LEU A 140 19.10 15.44 3.22
N GLU A 141 20.42 15.37 3.41
CA GLU A 141 21.29 16.53 3.63
C GLU A 141 21.14 17.57 2.52
N ASN A 142 21.21 17.15 1.25
CA ASN A 142 21.04 18.04 0.11
C ASN A 142 19.64 18.68 0.06
N ALA A 143 18.60 17.95 0.45
CA ALA A 143 17.24 18.49 0.48
C ALA A 143 17.07 19.55 1.58
N LEU A 144 17.68 19.32 2.75
CA LEU A 144 17.69 20.26 3.87
C LEU A 144 18.51 21.52 3.52
N LEU A 145 19.71 21.36 2.97
CA LEU A 145 20.56 22.47 2.53
C LEU A 145 19.85 23.36 1.49
N ARG A 146 19.24 22.74 0.46
CA ARG A 146 18.49 23.49 -0.57
C ARG A 146 17.25 24.19 -0.05
N SER A 147 16.72 23.73 1.09
CA SER A 147 15.53 24.32 1.74
C SER A 147 15.91 25.30 2.85
N ASN A 148 17.20 25.64 3.01
CA ASN A 148 17.74 26.44 4.10
C ASN A 148 17.38 25.88 5.49
N MET A 149 17.29 24.56 5.61
CA MET A 149 16.91 23.85 6.84
C MET A 149 18.11 23.25 7.58
N LEU A 150 19.29 23.21 6.98
CA LEU A 150 20.50 22.72 7.62
C LEU A 150 21.60 23.76 7.44
N GLN A 151 22.10 24.31 8.54
CA GLN A 151 23.21 25.25 8.56
C GLN A 151 24.12 24.90 9.74
N GLU A 152 25.43 24.83 9.51
CA GLU A 152 26.44 24.53 10.54
C GLU A 152 26.13 23.27 11.39
N GLY A 153 25.55 22.23 10.75
CA GLY A 153 25.18 20.98 11.42
C GLY A 153 23.93 21.06 12.30
N LYS A 154 23.19 22.17 12.26
CA LYS A 154 21.94 22.37 12.99
C LYS A 154 20.74 22.42 12.04
N ILE A 155 19.70 21.65 12.36
CA ILE A 155 18.44 21.68 11.65
C ILE A 155 17.57 22.85 12.15
N THR A 156 17.05 23.66 11.24
CA THR A 156 16.07 24.72 11.51
C THR A 156 14.75 24.40 10.79
N PRO A 157 13.61 24.33 11.51
CA PRO A 157 12.31 24.06 10.91
C PRO A 157 11.94 25.06 9.80
N ASN A 158 11.34 24.58 8.70
CA ASN A 158 10.87 25.44 7.62
C ASN A 158 9.48 24.97 7.10
N PRO A 159 8.38 25.50 7.64
CA PRO A 159 7.01 25.16 7.21
C PRO A 159 6.69 25.58 5.77
N SER A 160 7.55 26.38 5.13
CA SER A 160 7.37 26.89 3.76
C SER A 160 8.26 26.17 2.74
N ALA A 161 8.94 25.08 3.13
CA ALA A 161 9.75 24.28 2.22
C ALA A 161 8.92 23.79 1.03
N ALA A 162 9.52 23.72 -0.17
CA ALA A 162 8.81 23.29 -1.38
C ALA A 162 8.33 21.83 -1.24
N LYS A 163 7.13 21.50 -1.75
CA LYS A 163 6.52 20.15 -1.67
C LYS A 163 7.47 19.04 -2.12
N LYS A 164 8.21 19.25 -3.22
CA LYS A 164 9.21 18.29 -3.71
C LYS A 164 10.35 18.05 -2.70
N ALA A 165 10.81 19.10 -2.03
CA ALA A 165 11.85 18.98 -1.00
C ALA A 165 11.30 18.25 0.24
N ARG A 166 10.08 18.57 0.69
CA ARG A 166 9.41 17.84 1.78
C ARG A 166 9.31 16.34 1.49
N GLN A 167 8.89 15.96 0.28
CA GLN A 167 8.82 14.56 -0.12
C GLN A 167 10.18 13.86 -0.06
N VAL A 168 11.25 14.53 -0.51
CA VAL A 168 12.60 13.98 -0.44
C VAL A 168 13.03 13.81 1.02
N ILE A 169 12.77 14.79 1.88
CA ILE A 169 13.07 14.73 3.32
C ILE A 169 12.34 13.55 3.96
N ILE A 170 11.02 13.47 3.80
CA ILE A 170 10.17 12.40 4.36
C ILE A 170 10.68 11.03 3.91
N THR A 171 10.80 10.81 2.60
CA THR A 171 11.19 9.48 2.07
C THR A 171 12.60 9.06 2.43
N SER A 172 13.55 10.01 2.49
CA SER A 172 14.92 9.70 2.90
C SER A 172 14.99 9.37 4.38
N LEU A 173 14.28 10.15 5.21
CA LEU A 173 14.29 9.96 6.65
C LEU A 173 13.57 8.67 7.06
N GLN A 174 12.42 8.35 6.47
CA GLN A 174 11.72 7.08 6.69
C GLN A 174 12.62 5.87 6.41
N TYR A 175 13.41 5.92 5.35
CA TYR A 175 14.40 4.88 5.07
C TYR A 175 15.51 4.83 6.14
N LEU A 176 16.07 5.99 6.52
CA LEU A 176 17.12 6.05 7.53
C LEU A 176 16.61 5.55 8.91
N ASP A 177 15.40 5.93 9.30
CA ASP A 177 14.76 5.52 10.55
C ASP A 177 14.42 4.03 10.56
N SER A 178 13.81 3.51 9.49
CA SER A 178 13.49 2.08 9.40
C SER A 178 14.72 1.19 9.48
N MET A 179 15.87 1.69 9.02
CA MET A 179 17.16 1.00 9.11
C MET A 179 17.94 1.31 10.40
N GLY A 180 17.43 2.19 11.27
CA GLY A 180 18.08 2.61 12.51
C GLY A 180 19.31 3.51 12.31
N TYR A 181 19.52 4.07 11.11
CA TYR A 181 20.71 4.84 10.76
C TYR A 181 20.71 6.28 11.28
N SER A 182 19.55 6.81 11.67
CA SER A 182 19.43 8.22 12.08
C SER A 182 20.29 8.58 13.29
N LYS A 183 20.53 7.61 14.19
CA LYS A 183 21.39 7.76 15.38
C LYS A 183 22.88 7.88 15.03
N ASP A 184 23.28 7.35 13.87
CA ASP A 184 24.67 7.35 13.41
C ASP A 184 25.05 8.62 12.64
N ILE A 185 24.09 9.55 12.46
CA ILE A 185 24.28 10.77 11.67
C ILE A 185 24.36 11.96 12.65
N ASP A 186 25.54 12.58 12.75
CA ASP A 186 25.82 13.58 13.80
C ASP A 186 24.82 14.74 13.86
N TRP A 187 24.45 15.33 12.72
CA TRP A 187 23.51 16.45 12.64
C TRP A 187 22.04 16.03 12.81
N LEU A 188 21.75 14.72 12.86
CA LEU A 188 20.39 14.17 12.99
C LEU A 188 20.12 13.57 14.38
N LYS A 189 21.13 13.48 15.26
CA LYS A 189 21.00 12.88 16.61
C LYS A 189 19.88 13.48 17.44
N ALA A 190 19.73 14.81 17.44
CA ALA A 190 18.67 15.49 18.18
C ALA A 190 17.25 15.05 17.75
N TYR A 191 17.05 14.78 16.45
CA TYR A 191 15.83 14.17 15.96
C TYR A 191 15.74 12.70 16.38
N ALA A 192 16.82 11.93 16.18
CA ALA A 192 16.85 10.49 16.49
C ALA A 192 16.54 10.17 17.97
N ASP A 193 16.83 11.11 18.88
CA ASP A 193 16.51 10.99 20.31
C ASP A 193 15.04 11.30 20.64
N THR A 194 14.41 12.20 19.87
CA THR A 194 13.05 12.67 20.15
C THR A 194 11.98 11.99 19.31
N GLY A 195 12.29 11.61 18.07
CA GLY A 195 11.33 11.12 17.09
C GLY A 195 10.32 12.17 16.62
N ASP A 196 10.47 13.43 17.02
CA ASP A 196 9.50 14.50 16.74
C ASP A 196 9.80 15.16 15.39
N PHE A 197 9.19 14.62 14.35
CA PHE A 197 9.37 15.08 12.97
C PHE A 197 8.91 16.52 12.79
N GLU A 198 7.69 16.84 13.21
CA GLU A 198 7.09 18.15 12.93
C GLU A 198 7.83 19.27 13.65
N LYS A 199 8.26 19.03 14.89
CA LYS A 199 9.10 19.98 15.63
C LYS A 199 10.48 20.17 15.00
N THR A 200 11.05 19.12 14.40
CA THR A 200 12.39 19.17 13.79
C THR A 200 12.38 19.86 12.42
N PHE A 201 11.41 19.52 11.58
CA PHE A 201 11.39 19.92 10.17
C PHE A 201 10.37 21.03 9.88
N GLY A 202 9.39 21.25 10.75
CA GLY A 202 8.40 22.32 10.65
C GLY A 202 7.23 22.00 9.73
N PHE A 203 7.02 20.75 9.35
CA PHE A 203 5.89 20.30 8.53
C PHE A 203 5.53 18.86 8.87
N SER A 204 4.35 18.40 8.46
CA SER A 204 3.88 17.05 8.77
C SER A 204 4.66 15.97 8.00
N GLN A 205 5.01 14.89 8.68
CA GLN A 205 5.59 13.69 8.03
C GLN A 205 4.61 13.02 7.05
N PHE A 206 3.32 13.37 7.14
CA PHE A 206 2.25 12.87 6.29
C PHE A 206 1.95 13.81 5.09
N ASP A 207 2.76 14.86 4.86
CA ASP A 207 2.67 15.77 3.69
C ASP A 207 2.95 15.07 2.33
N SER A 208 3.06 13.74 2.32
CA SER A 208 3.46 12.98 1.15
C SER A 208 2.41 13.00 0.03
N ALA A 209 2.89 13.04 -1.22
CA ALA A 209 2.06 13.15 -2.43
C ALA A 209 1.14 11.94 -2.72
N ASN A 210 1.17 10.90 -1.88
CA ASN A 210 0.27 9.75 -1.91
C ASN A 210 -0.56 9.72 -0.63
N GLN A 211 -1.35 10.77 -0.40
CA GLN A 211 -2.58 10.53 0.34
C GLN A 211 -3.38 9.53 -0.50
N ASN A 212 -3.42 8.26 -0.07
CA ASN A 212 -4.71 7.59 -0.06
C ASN A 212 -5.59 8.50 0.81
N SER A 213 -6.21 9.48 0.17
CA SER A 213 -7.06 10.48 0.81
C SER A 213 -8.32 9.75 1.24
N GLY A 214 -8.18 9.05 2.37
CA GLY A 214 -9.25 8.34 3.01
C GLY A 214 -9.83 9.23 4.09
N ILE A 215 -11.14 9.24 4.21
CA ILE A 215 -11.80 9.82 5.38
C ILE A 215 -11.75 8.76 6.46
N TYR A 216 -11.18 9.12 7.61
CA TYR A 216 -11.19 8.28 8.79
C TYR A 216 -11.83 9.06 9.93
N LEU A 217 -12.96 8.58 10.42
CA LEU A 217 -13.71 9.20 11.50
C LEU A 217 -13.96 8.15 12.58
N HIS A 218 -13.56 8.44 13.81
CA HIS A 218 -13.90 7.67 14.99
C HIS A 218 -14.78 8.49 15.92
N ARG A 219 -15.78 7.87 16.53
CA ARG A 219 -16.62 8.55 17.53
C ARG A 219 -15.82 8.78 18.81
N GLU A 220 -16.03 9.89 19.49
CA GLU A 220 -15.43 10.13 20.80
C GLU A 220 -15.84 9.04 21.81
N PRO A 221 -14.93 8.57 22.69
CA PRO A 221 -15.25 7.58 23.70
C PRO A 221 -16.37 8.08 24.61
N GLY A 222 -17.40 7.25 24.81
CA GLY A 222 -18.53 7.62 25.67
C GLY A 222 -19.70 6.63 25.55
N PRO A 223 -20.62 6.65 26.53
CA PRO A 223 -21.77 5.77 26.55
C PRO A 223 -22.77 6.11 25.44
N ILE A 224 -23.44 5.07 24.92
CA ILE A 224 -24.56 5.20 23.98
C ILE A 224 -25.86 5.02 24.78
N PRO A 225 -26.74 6.04 24.88
CA PRO A 225 -28.02 5.90 25.55
C PRO A 225 -28.93 4.95 24.78
N ILE A 226 -29.42 3.90 25.44
CA ILE A 226 -30.34 2.90 24.86
C ILE A 226 -31.77 3.04 25.39
N THR A 227 -32.04 4.00 26.27
CA THR A 227 -33.37 4.24 26.83
C THR A 227 -34.38 4.54 25.72
N GLY A 228 -35.49 3.80 25.68
CA GLY A 228 -36.51 3.93 24.63
C GLY A 228 -36.23 3.08 23.39
N TYR A 229 -35.24 2.18 23.42
CA TYR A 229 -35.03 1.17 22.39
C TYR A 229 -35.22 -0.22 22.99
N ASP A 230 -35.70 -1.16 22.18
CA ASP A 230 -35.94 -2.54 22.55
C ASP A 230 -34.71 -3.42 22.33
N SER A 231 -33.89 -3.07 21.33
CA SER A 231 -32.72 -3.87 20.94
C SER A 231 -31.57 -2.99 20.47
N MET A 232 -30.35 -3.51 20.68
CA MET A 232 -29.11 -2.95 20.16
C MET A 232 -28.32 -4.06 19.47
N LEU A 233 -27.97 -3.86 18.20
CA LEU A 233 -27.10 -4.75 17.44
C LEU A 233 -25.79 -4.04 17.08
N HIS A 234 -24.69 -4.77 17.02
CA HIS A 234 -23.41 -4.28 16.48
C HIS A 234 -23.24 -4.83 15.06
N THR A 235 -22.72 -4.00 14.15
CA THR A 235 -22.52 -4.38 12.75
C THR A 235 -21.28 -3.74 12.14
N ASN A 236 -20.71 -4.44 11.16
CA ASN A 236 -19.72 -3.91 10.23
C ASN A 236 -20.33 -3.93 8.83
N LEU A 237 -20.59 -2.76 8.28
CA LEU A 237 -21.11 -2.58 6.93
C LEU A 237 -19.94 -2.49 5.95
N TYR A 238 -19.79 -3.54 5.15
CA TYR A 238 -18.84 -3.60 4.04
C TYR A 238 -19.60 -3.35 2.74
N PHE A 239 -19.34 -2.21 2.10
CA PHE A 239 -20.01 -1.81 0.86
C PHE A 239 -19.43 -2.52 -0.39
N GLN A 240 -18.93 -3.74 -0.20
CA GLN A 240 -18.36 -4.61 -1.23
C GLN A 240 -19.08 -5.96 -1.20
N GLY A 241 -20.23 -6.05 -1.87
CA GLY A 241 -20.97 -7.31 -2.01
C GLY A 241 -22.48 -7.11 -2.00
N ALA A 242 -23.22 -8.23 -2.04
CA ALA A 242 -24.69 -8.21 -2.12
C ALA A 242 -25.40 -7.84 -0.80
N GLY A 243 -24.66 -7.54 0.27
CA GLY A 243 -25.19 -7.42 1.62
C GLY A 243 -25.49 -8.78 2.27
N GLY A 244 -26.21 -8.77 3.40
CA GLY A 244 -26.53 -9.96 4.17
C GLY A 244 -27.35 -9.68 5.43
N GLU A 245 -27.71 -10.74 6.16
CA GLU A 245 -28.39 -10.59 7.45
C GLU A 245 -27.41 -10.07 8.51
N ILE A 246 -27.77 -8.94 9.12
CA ILE A 246 -27.00 -8.31 10.21
C ILE A 246 -27.32 -9.00 11.53
N GLY A 247 -28.59 -9.31 11.75
CA GLY A 247 -29.03 -9.99 12.97
C GLY A 247 -30.55 -10.04 13.10
N SER A 248 -30.99 -10.68 14.17
CA SER A 248 -32.40 -10.83 14.52
C SER A 248 -32.61 -10.66 16.02
N PHE A 249 -33.83 -10.30 16.40
CA PHE A 249 -34.24 -10.17 17.79
C PHE A 249 -35.73 -10.49 17.95
N GLU A 250 -36.16 -10.77 19.18
CA GLU A 250 -37.55 -11.03 19.51
C GLU A 250 -38.10 -9.93 20.43
N LYS A 251 -39.33 -9.52 20.18
CA LYS A 251 -40.09 -8.62 21.07
C LYS A 251 -41.54 -9.08 21.11
N ASP A 252 -42.10 -9.23 22.32
CA ASP A 252 -43.49 -9.63 22.55
C ASP A 252 -43.90 -10.93 21.80
N GLY A 253 -42.97 -11.88 21.69
CA GLY A 253 -43.17 -13.16 21.00
C GLY A 253 -43.20 -13.07 19.47
N LYS A 254 -42.79 -11.94 18.88
CA LYS A 254 -42.62 -11.74 17.43
C LYS A 254 -41.14 -11.62 17.09
N ALA A 255 -40.74 -12.22 15.97
CA ALA A 255 -39.37 -12.18 15.47
C ALA A 255 -39.18 -11.03 14.47
N TYR A 256 -38.04 -10.36 14.60
CA TYR A 256 -37.63 -9.26 13.75
C TYR A 256 -36.24 -9.53 13.20
N ARG A 257 -36.00 -9.13 11.95
CA ARG A 257 -34.73 -9.37 11.23
C ARG A 257 -34.24 -8.08 10.61
N ILE A 258 -32.93 -7.88 10.60
CA ILE A 258 -32.29 -6.72 9.97
C ILE A 258 -31.31 -7.20 8.93
N LEU A 259 -31.47 -6.67 7.72
CA LEU A 259 -30.66 -7.04 6.56
C LEU A 259 -30.03 -5.80 5.94
N ASP A 260 -28.79 -5.95 5.50
CA ASP A 260 -28.16 -5.07 4.52
C ASP A 260 -28.55 -5.54 3.11
N GLN A 261 -29.14 -4.65 2.30
CA GLN A 261 -29.57 -4.93 0.94
C GLN A 261 -28.91 -3.97 -0.05
N MET A 262 -28.19 -4.52 -1.02
CA MET A 262 -27.65 -3.75 -2.14
C MET A 262 -28.73 -3.55 -3.22
N LEU A 263 -29.03 -2.30 -3.53
CA LEU A 263 -29.91 -1.90 -4.63
C LEU A 263 -29.22 -2.08 -5.99
N SER A 264 -30.01 -2.05 -7.07
CA SER A 264 -29.51 -2.20 -8.44
C SER A 264 -28.52 -1.11 -8.89
N ASP A 265 -28.52 0.04 -8.22
CA ASP A 265 -27.58 1.14 -8.45
C ASP A 265 -26.32 1.06 -7.56
N GLY A 266 -26.19 0.00 -6.76
CA GLY A 266 -25.05 -0.25 -5.86
C GLY A 266 -25.16 0.40 -4.49
N ARG A 267 -26.25 1.14 -4.18
CA ARG A 267 -26.46 1.70 -2.84
C ARG A 267 -26.94 0.64 -1.87
N HIS A 268 -26.53 0.76 -0.60
CA HIS A 268 -26.93 -0.16 0.45
C HIS A 268 -28.04 0.44 1.31
N HIS A 269 -29.08 -0.34 1.57
CA HIS A 269 -30.15 -0.01 2.49
C HIS A 269 -30.15 -0.99 3.65
N ILE A 270 -30.29 -0.48 4.87
CA ILE A 270 -30.52 -1.35 6.02
C ILE A 270 -32.01 -1.44 6.28
N VAL A 271 -32.55 -2.65 6.19
CA VAL A 271 -33.98 -2.91 6.17
C VAL A 271 -34.37 -3.77 7.38
N LEU A 272 -35.33 -3.28 8.15
CA LEU A 272 -35.96 -3.98 9.25
C LEU A 272 -37.21 -4.70 8.76
N PHE A 273 -37.23 -6.01 8.97
CA PHE A 273 -38.35 -6.89 8.67
C PHE A 273 -39.02 -7.36 9.96
N GLY A 274 -40.34 -7.42 9.94
CA GLY A 274 -41.14 -8.13 10.94
C GLY A 274 -41.54 -9.52 10.45
N GLU A 275 -42.59 -10.06 11.07
CA GLU A 275 -43.23 -11.32 10.69
C GLU A 275 -43.53 -11.41 9.19
N GLU A 276 -43.49 -12.63 8.65
CA GLU A 276 -43.76 -12.93 7.23
C GLU A 276 -42.85 -12.17 6.23
N ASN A 277 -41.67 -11.71 6.67
CA ASN A 277 -40.76 -10.86 5.88
C ASN A 277 -41.43 -9.55 5.40
N ARG A 278 -42.33 -8.98 6.19
CA ARG A 278 -42.87 -7.65 5.92
C ARG A 278 -41.84 -6.58 6.28
N GLU A 279 -41.47 -5.74 5.32
CA GLU A 279 -40.64 -4.55 5.58
C GLU A 279 -41.38 -3.56 6.49
N LEU A 280 -40.73 -3.16 7.59
CA LEU A 280 -41.25 -2.20 8.56
C LEU A 280 -40.59 -0.83 8.41
N LEU A 281 -39.30 -0.80 8.12
CA LEU A 281 -38.52 0.44 7.96
C LEU A 281 -37.27 0.16 7.10
N SER A 282 -36.92 1.08 6.21
CA SER A 282 -35.67 1.07 5.45
C SER A 282 -34.87 2.34 5.77
N PHE A 283 -33.57 2.18 5.99
CA PHE A 283 -32.61 3.26 6.25
C PHE A 283 -31.62 3.36 5.08
N ASP A 284 -31.52 4.56 4.46
CA ASP A 284 -30.56 4.83 3.40
C ASP A 284 -29.18 5.18 4.00
N THR A 285 -28.20 4.31 3.75
CA THR A 285 -26.83 4.47 4.27
C THR A 285 -26.06 5.62 3.62
N GLU A 286 -26.53 6.17 2.50
CA GLU A 286 -25.92 7.33 1.84
C GLU A 286 -25.91 8.57 2.75
N ALA A 287 -26.87 8.67 3.69
CA ALA A 287 -26.88 9.74 4.69
C ALA A 287 -25.61 9.71 5.57
N ILE A 288 -25.08 8.52 5.88
CA ILE A 288 -23.86 8.36 6.66
C ILE A 288 -22.64 8.74 5.82
N LEU A 289 -22.56 8.21 4.60
CA LEU A 289 -21.45 8.45 3.68
C LEU A 289 -21.33 9.93 3.31
N SER A 290 -22.44 10.57 2.97
CA SER A 290 -22.48 12.00 2.62
C SER A 290 -22.05 12.90 3.79
N ARG A 291 -22.46 12.58 5.02
CA ARG A 291 -22.04 13.33 6.22
C ARG A 291 -20.55 13.18 6.50
N ALA A 292 -20.02 11.97 6.40
CA ALA A 292 -18.58 11.71 6.52
C ALA A 292 -17.80 12.49 5.46
N MET A 293 -18.26 12.47 4.19
CA MET A 293 -17.65 13.23 3.09
C MET A 293 -17.70 14.74 3.30
N SER A 294 -18.76 15.27 3.88
CA SER A 294 -18.88 16.71 4.19
C SER A 294 -17.99 17.20 5.32
N SER A 295 -17.49 16.29 6.17
CA SER A 295 -16.65 16.63 7.33
C SER A 295 -15.23 17.06 6.95
N GLY A 296 -14.82 16.81 5.69
CA GLY A 296 -13.53 17.21 5.13
C GLY A 296 -12.38 16.24 5.49
N GLU A 297 -11.33 16.27 4.67
CA GLU A 297 -10.09 15.53 4.94
C GLU A 297 -9.39 16.12 6.18
N GLY A 298 -9.13 15.29 7.20
CA GLY A 298 -8.37 15.68 8.41
C GLY A 298 -9.18 15.85 9.71
N LYS A 299 -10.51 15.71 9.69
CA LYS A 299 -11.28 15.53 10.93
C LYS A 299 -11.28 14.04 11.29
N GLU A 300 -10.74 13.70 12.46
CA GLU A 300 -10.64 12.30 12.91
C GLU A 300 -11.69 11.92 13.96
N ILE A 301 -12.36 12.90 14.59
CA ILE A 301 -13.25 12.68 15.73
C ILE A 301 -14.67 13.18 15.45
N MET A 302 -15.67 12.34 15.70
CA MET A 302 -17.10 12.67 15.67
C MET A 302 -17.71 12.64 17.08
N ARG A 303 -18.55 13.62 17.40
CA ARG A 303 -19.35 13.57 18.64
C ARG A 303 -20.55 12.67 18.45
N LEU A 304 -21.14 12.18 19.55
CA LEU A 304 -22.31 11.29 19.50
C LEU A 304 -23.46 11.83 18.61
N PRO A 305 -23.84 13.13 18.65
CA PRO A 305 -24.89 13.65 17.76
C PRO A 305 -24.52 13.61 16.27
N ASP A 306 -23.23 13.81 15.96
CA ASP A 306 -22.73 13.77 14.57
C ASP A 306 -22.65 12.34 14.03
N ALA A 307 -22.40 11.38 14.93
CA ALA A 307 -22.33 9.95 14.67
C ALA A 307 -23.71 9.24 14.68
N SER A 308 -24.79 9.96 15.02
CA SER A 308 -26.13 9.37 15.16
C SER A 308 -27.04 9.72 13.98
N PHE A 309 -27.71 8.72 13.42
CA PHE A 309 -28.60 8.85 12.28
C PHE A 309 -29.91 8.11 12.57
N THR A 310 -31.01 8.84 12.68
CA THR A 310 -32.31 8.27 13.04
C THR A 310 -33.28 8.30 11.87
N GLN A 311 -33.97 7.19 11.64
CA GLN A 311 -35.11 7.06 10.75
C GLN A 311 -36.29 6.50 11.54
N GLU A 312 -37.48 7.03 11.31
CA GLU A 312 -38.68 6.69 12.09
C GLU A 312 -39.93 6.75 11.21
N ASN A 313 -40.88 5.85 11.48
CA ASN A 313 -42.25 5.90 10.95
C ASN A 313 -43.24 5.44 12.03
N ASP A 314 -44.49 5.15 11.64
CA ASP A 314 -45.54 4.73 12.57
C ASP A 314 -45.33 3.32 13.17
N LEU A 315 -44.45 2.51 12.57
CA LEU A 315 -44.23 1.10 12.95
C LEU A 315 -42.95 0.90 13.76
N ALA A 316 -41.89 1.66 13.49
CA ALA A 316 -40.60 1.48 14.13
C ALA A 316 -39.73 2.75 14.08
N ARG A 317 -38.72 2.80 14.96
CA ARG A 317 -37.60 3.74 14.93
C ARG A 317 -36.28 2.98 14.89
N ILE A 318 -35.38 3.37 14.00
CA ILE A 318 -34.00 2.88 13.94
C ILE A 318 -33.04 4.05 14.08
N THR A 319 -32.05 3.90 14.96
CA THR A 319 -30.93 4.83 15.08
C THR A 319 -29.61 4.12 14.86
N PHE A 320 -28.88 4.54 13.83
CA PHE A 320 -27.49 4.15 13.59
C PHE A 320 -26.57 5.05 14.38
N VAL A 321 -25.72 4.45 15.22
CA VAL A 321 -24.64 5.15 15.92
C VAL A 321 -23.32 4.61 15.37
N THR A 322 -22.66 5.39 14.52
CA THR A 322 -21.40 4.99 13.89
C THR A 322 -20.24 5.10 14.87
N GLU A 323 -19.48 4.03 15.03
CA GLU A 323 -18.27 3.99 15.87
C GLU A 323 -17.03 4.35 15.05
N ASN A 324 -16.89 3.72 13.88
CA ASN A 324 -15.80 3.97 12.93
C ASN A 324 -16.35 4.12 11.53
N ILE A 325 -15.86 5.12 10.80
CA ILE A 325 -16.11 5.28 9.37
C ILE A 325 -14.76 5.39 8.68
N TYR A 326 -14.51 4.48 7.75
CA TYR A 326 -13.42 4.57 6.80
C TYR A 326 -13.98 4.69 5.39
N ILE A 327 -13.54 5.71 4.65
CA ILE A 327 -13.84 5.86 3.23
C ILE A 327 -12.52 6.03 2.50
N GLY A 328 -12.03 4.97 1.87
CA GLY A 328 -10.79 4.97 1.10
C GLY A 328 -11.04 5.18 -0.39
N ASN A 329 -10.16 5.96 -1.04
CA ASN A 329 -10.01 5.93 -2.49
C ASN A 329 -9.07 4.77 -2.86
N TYR A 330 -9.61 3.61 -3.24
CA TYR A 330 -8.79 2.51 -3.75
C TYR A 330 -8.60 2.68 -5.26
N THR A 331 -7.35 2.72 -5.73
CA THR A 331 -7.04 2.70 -7.16
C THR A 331 -6.66 1.28 -7.53
N GLY A 332 -7.65 0.46 -7.89
CA GLY A 332 -7.45 -0.89 -8.38
C GLY A 332 -7.11 -0.92 -9.88
N SER A 333 -6.80 -2.10 -10.40
CA SER A 333 -6.50 -2.33 -11.83
C SER A 333 -7.66 -2.03 -12.79
N THR A 334 -8.87 -1.82 -12.27
CA THR A 334 -10.11 -1.53 -13.02
C THR A 334 -10.60 -0.08 -12.90
N GLY A 335 -9.98 0.75 -12.05
CA GLY A 335 -10.38 2.15 -11.85
C GLY A 335 -10.34 2.58 -10.37
N LYS A 336 -10.87 3.78 -10.10
CA LYS A 336 -11.11 4.26 -8.74
C LYS A 336 -12.40 3.65 -8.22
N GLU A 337 -12.31 2.70 -7.31
CA GLU A 337 -13.46 2.22 -6.54
C GLU A 337 -13.40 2.84 -5.15
N LYS A 338 -14.50 3.44 -4.71
CA LYS A 338 -14.63 3.95 -3.34
C LYS A 338 -14.94 2.76 -2.45
N GLN A 339 -14.05 2.46 -1.52
CA GLN A 339 -14.31 1.47 -0.49
C GLN A 339 -14.75 2.23 0.77
N ALA A 340 -15.94 1.91 1.27
CA ALA A 340 -16.42 2.39 2.55
C ALA A 340 -16.59 1.20 3.49
N ASP A 341 -16.10 1.37 4.72
CA ASP A 341 -16.27 0.42 5.82
C ASP A 341 -16.84 1.20 7.01
N ILE A 342 -17.96 0.76 7.56
CA ILE A 342 -18.63 1.42 8.67
C ILE A 342 -18.86 0.42 9.80
N GLU A 343 -18.26 0.68 10.96
CA GLU A 343 -18.62 0.00 12.20
C GLU A 343 -19.69 0.83 12.92
N ALA A 344 -20.80 0.20 13.29
CA ALA A 344 -21.91 0.90 13.90
C ALA A 344 -22.71 0.03 14.88
N TYR A 345 -23.44 0.71 15.76
CA TYR A 345 -24.53 0.14 16.54
C TYR A 345 -25.87 0.53 15.92
N ILE A 346 -26.79 -0.43 15.84
CA ILE A 346 -28.17 -0.24 15.39
C ILE A 346 -29.08 -0.34 16.60
N LEU A 347 -29.69 0.77 17.00
CA LEU A 347 -30.71 0.83 18.06
C LEU A 347 -32.09 0.74 17.43
N ILE A 348 -32.94 -0.15 17.93
CA ILE A 348 -34.25 -0.43 17.33
C ILE A 348 -35.35 -0.32 18.38
N GLU A 349 -36.40 0.42 18.04
CA GLU A 349 -37.66 0.49 18.79
C GLU A 349 -38.79 0.06 17.86
N ILE A 350 -39.58 -0.90 18.30
CA ILE A 350 -40.83 -1.34 17.65
C ILE A 350 -42.00 -0.65 18.36
N LYS A 351 -42.85 0.04 17.59
CA LYS A 351 -43.97 0.83 18.12
C LYS A 351 -45.27 0.04 18.29
#